data_AF-A0A960XVM0-F1
#
_entry.id   AF-A0A960XVM0-F1
#
_cell.length_a   1.000
_cell.length_b   1.000
_cell.length_c   1.000
_cell.angle_alpha   90.00
_cell.angle_beta   90.00
_cell.angle_gamma   90.00
#
_symmetry.space_group_name_H-M   'P 1'
#
loop_
_entity.id
_entity.type
_entity.pdbx_description
1 polymer ?
#
loop_
_entity_poly.entity_id
_entity_poly.type
_entity_poly.pdbx_seq_one_letter_code
_entity_poly.pdbx_strand_id
1 'polypeptide(L)'
;SGKDVLERLFTTFGYKREDNIKIPGLYLDCHWYEPPQSTNWPKLFISEQQVQELPNEAKEIVYSTIGNYYAEDPFFELGLDKPESVDPLALCLALEERPWRTSYRDYQALLALTDKYKPASGALQYTAWTLVHGHRWNHFTILLNTLGVSGLDTLEDLNAFLKENGFPLNKWGERELQGSTERLLKQSSTKANLVEATFSDGVDATVPGSFVEFIERFQGDSGPFRGFLADNARGIFASTNARD
;
A
#
# COMPACT_ATOMS: atom_id res chain seq x y z
N SER A 1 -12.79 -10.85 5.88
CA SER A 1 -11.95 -9.76 6.43
C SER A 1 -11.90 -8.63 5.40
N GLY A 2 -11.14 -7.55 5.64
CA GLY A 2 -10.96 -6.49 4.63
C GLY A 2 -10.22 -7.00 3.40
N LYS A 3 -9.23 -7.87 3.59
CA LYS A 3 -8.53 -8.53 2.48
C LYS A 3 -9.47 -9.39 1.65
N ASP A 4 -10.33 -10.20 2.27
CA ASP A 4 -11.24 -11.09 1.54
C ASP A 4 -12.20 -10.31 0.62
N VAL A 5 -12.68 -9.16 1.09
CA VAL A 5 -13.54 -8.26 0.31
C VAL A 5 -12.81 -7.74 -0.93
N LEU A 6 -11.58 -7.24 -0.77
CA LEU A 6 -10.78 -6.73 -1.88
C LEU A 6 -10.31 -7.87 -2.81
N GLU A 7 -9.91 -9.02 -2.27
CA GLU A 7 -9.53 -10.21 -3.03
C GLU A 7 -10.69 -10.66 -3.94
N ARG A 8 -11.90 -10.77 -3.40
CA ARG A 8 -13.08 -11.15 -4.17
C ARG A 8 -13.37 -10.14 -5.29
N LEU A 9 -13.23 -8.84 -5.00
CA LEU A 9 -13.39 -7.80 -6.01
C LEU A 9 -12.47 -8.03 -7.22
N PHE A 10 -11.16 -8.21 -7.00
CA PHE A 10 -10.23 -8.34 -8.12
C PHE A 10 -10.27 -9.72 -8.79
N THR A 11 -10.47 -10.79 -8.03
CA THR A 11 -10.61 -12.14 -8.60
C THR A 11 -11.85 -12.28 -9.48
N THR A 12 -12.91 -11.52 -9.21
CA THR A 12 -14.10 -11.39 -10.08
C THR A 12 -13.73 -10.88 -11.48
N PHE A 13 -12.74 -9.99 -11.59
CA PHE A 13 -12.20 -9.50 -12.87
C PHE A 13 -11.06 -10.37 -13.43
N GLY A 14 -10.88 -11.58 -12.91
CA GLY A 14 -9.95 -12.57 -13.45
C GLY A 14 -8.52 -12.48 -12.93
N TYR A 15 -8.25 -11.63 -11.93
CA TYR A 15 -6.98 -11.68 -11.22
C TYR A 15 -6.79 -13.02 -10.51
N LYS A 16 -5.55 -13.52 -10.47
CA LYS A 16 -5.20 -14.77 -9.81
C LYS A 16 -4.32 -14.49 -8.61
N ARG A 17 -4.70 -15.01 -7.46
CA ARG A 17 -3.90 -14.94 -6.23
C ARG A 17 -2.62 -15.75 -6.39
N GLU A 18 -1.53 -15.15 -5.97
CA GLU A 18 -0.19 -15.74 -5.99
C GLU A 18 0.37 -15.81 -4.55
N ASP A 19 1.68 -15.97 -4.42
CA ASP A 19 2.36 -16.22 -3.14
C ASP A 19 2.05 -15.21 -2.02
N ASN A 20 2.09 -15.72 -0.79
CA ASN A 20 2.07 -14.92 0.44
C ASN A 20 3.43 -14.27 0.69
N ILE A 21 3.44 -12.97 0.96
CA ILE A 21 4.64 -12.20 1.24
C ILE A 21 4.68 -11.85 2.73
N LYS A 22 5.60 -12.47 3.47
CA LYS A 22 5.79 -12.18 4.90
C LYS A 22 6.74 -11.00 5.06
N ILE A 23 6.26 -9.90 5.64
CA ILE A 23 7.08 -8.71 5.90
C ILE A 23 7.40 -8.61 7.39
N PRO A 24 8.65 -8.88 7.81
CA PRO A 24 9.02 -8.90 9.22
C PRO A 24 8.78 -7.55 9.90
N GLY A 25 8.12 -7.57 11.06
CA GLY A 25 7.90 -6.40 11.92
C GLY A 25 6.71 -5.52 11.56
N LEU A 26 5.93 -5.85 10.53
CA LEU A 26 4.69 -5.13 10.19
C LEU A 26 3.41 -5.90 10.57
N TYR A 27 3.52 -7.18 10.94
CA TYR A 27 2.38 -8.05 11.25
C TYR A 27 1.29 -8.00 10.17
N LEU A 28 1.69 -8.12 8.91
CA LEU A 28 0.80 -8.05 7.75
C LEU A 28 0.56 -9.43 7.17
N ASP A 29 -0.67 -9.70 6.74
CA ASP A 29 -0.98 -10.76 5.78
C ASP A 29 -1.02 -10.14 4.38
N CYS A 30 -0.06 -10.51 3.53
CA CYS A 30 0.10 -9.88 2.21
C CYS A 30 0.02 -10.92 1.09
N HIS A 31 -0.74 -10.62 0.06
CA HIS A 31 -0.76 -11.39 -1.18
C HIS A 31 -0.62 -10.46 -2.37
N TRP A 32 -0.07 -10.99 -3.45
CA TRP A 32 -0.13 -10.32 -4.73
C TRP A 32 -0.98 -11.11 -5.72
N TYR A 33 -1.46 -10.41 -6.75
CA TYR A 33 -2.39 -10.96 -7.72
C TYR A 33 -1.89 -10.64 -9.12
N GLU A 34 -1.78 -11.70 -9.93
CA GLU A 34 -1.42 -11.61 -11.33
C GLU A 34 -2.67 -11.25 -12.15
N PRO A 35 -2.63 -10.20 -13.01
CA PRO A 35 -3.73 -9.85 -13.90
C PRO A 35 -3.99 -10.93 -14.97
N PRO A 36 -5.17 -10.91 -15.62
CA PRO A 36 -5.43 -11.75 -16.78
C PRO A 36 -4.41 -11.50 -17.89
N GLN A 37 -3.85 -12.58 -18.46
CA GLN A 37 -2.82 -12.51 -19.50
C GLN A 37 -3.24 -11.76 -20.76
N SER A 38 -4.54 -11.64 -21.01
CA SER A 38 -5.12 -10.90 -22.13
C SER A 38 -5.09 -9.37 -21.93
N THR A 39 -4.63 -8.89 -20.79
CA THR A 39 -4.63 -7.48 -20.41
C THR A 39 -3.21 -6.94 -20.23
N ASN A 40 -3.08 -5.62 -20.21
CA ASN A 40 -1.88 -4.90 -19.79
C ASN A 40 -2.03 -4.30 -18.38
N TRP A 41 -2.95 -4.85 -17.58
CA TRP A 41 -3.25 -4.33 -16.25
C TRP A 41 -2.08 -4.51 -15.28
N PRO A 42 -1.97 -3.69 -14.23
CA PRO A 42 -0.91 -3.83 -13.25
C PRO A 42 -1.13 -5.08 -12.40
N LYS A 43 -0.03 -5.59 -11.83
CA LYS A 43 -0.10 -6.51 -10.68
C LYS A 43 -0.72 -5.77 -9.50
N LEU A 44 -1.45 -6.51 -8.67
CA LEU A 44 -1.99 -5.97 -7.43
C LEU A 44 -1.24 -6.55 -6.25
N PHE A 45 -1.04 -5.74 -5.23
CA PHE A 45 -0.53 -6.17 -3.93
C PHE A 45 -1.53 -5.70 -2.88
N ILE A 46 -2.05 -6.63 -2.08
CA ILE A 46 -3.01 -6.36 -1.02
C ILE A 46 -2.42 -6.85 0.30
N SER A 47 -2.33 -5.96 1.27
CA SER A 47 -1.95 -6.25 2.65
C SER A 47 -3.08 -5.98 3.61
N GLU A 48 -3.19 -6.80 4.64
CA GLU A 48 -4.11 -6.62 5.76
C GLU A 48 -3.34 -6.67 7.08
N GLN A 49 -3.63 -5.72 7.97
CA GLN A 49 -3.06 -5.71 9.31
C GLN A 49 -3.61 -6.88 10.13
N GLN A 50 -2.72 -7.70 10.67
CA GLN A 50 -3.09 -8.73 11.64
C GLN A 50 -3.37 -8.05 12.99
N VAL A 51 -4.60 -7.55 13.16
CA VAL A 51 -5.02 -6.76 14.34
C VAL A 51 -4.72 -7.49 15.65
N GLN A 52 -4.78 -8.83 15.66
CA GLN A 52 -4.51 -9.63 16.86
C GLN A 52 -3.05 -9.56 17.35
N GLU A 53 -2.12 -9.16 16.50
CA GLU A 53 -0.70 -9.00 16.86
C GLU A 53 -0.37 -7.60 17.39
N LEU A 54 -1.31 -6.64 17.30
CA LEU A 54 -1.12 -5.28 17.79
C LEU A 54 -1.21 -5.18 19.32
N PRO A 55 -0.66 -4.12 19.95
CA PRO A 55 -0.96 -3.79 21.35
C PRO A 55 -2.47 -3.61 21.60
N ASN A 56 -2.95 -3.96 22.79
CA ASN A 56 -4.39 -3.93 23.11
C ASN A 56 -5.01 -2.55 22.88
N GLU A 57 -4.31 -1.48 23.24
CA GLU A 57 -4.77 -0.11 23.03
C GLU A 57 -5.00 0.21 21.54
N ALA A 58 -4.15 -0.33 20.65
CA ALA A 58 -4.33 -0.18 19.21
C ALA A 58 -5.50 -1.04 18.69
N LYS A 59 -5.69 -2.26 19.23
CA LYS A 59 -6.84 -3.11 18.87
C LYS A 59 -8.16 -2.42 19.19
N GLU A 60 -8.27 -1.81 20.37
CA GLU A 60 -9.47 -1.08 20.81
C GLU A 60 -9.81 0.07 19.85
N ILE A 61 -8.79 0.83 19.42
CA ILE A 61 -8.96 1.89 18.41
C ILE A 61 -9.44 1.32 17.08
N VAL A 62 -8.81 0.24 16.58
CA VAL A 62 -9.19 -0.38 15.31
C VAL A 62 -10.63 -0.90 15.36
N TYR A 63 -11.01 -1.62 16.41
CA TYR A 63 -12.36 -2.19 16.53
C TYR A 63 -13.42 -1.12 16.72
N SER A 64 -13.14 -0.06 17.48
CA SER A 64 -14.09 1.05 17.64
C SER A 64 -14.27 1.86 16.36
N THR A 65 -13.20 2.02 15.57
CA THR A 65 -13.22 2.79 14.32
C THR A 65 -13.89 2.03 13.18
N ILE A 66 -13.51 0.77 12.95
CA ILE A 66 -14.05 -0.05 11.84
C ILE A 66 -15.44 -0.60 12.20
N GLY A 67 -15.67 -0.90 13.48
CA GLY A 67 -16.92 -1.46 13.96
C GLY A 67 -17.34 -2.71 13.19
N ASN A 68 -18.59 -2.71 12.72
CA ASN A 68 -19.19 -3.82 11.99
C ASN A 68 -19.15 -3.64 10.47
N TYR A 69 -18.27 -2.78 9.92
CA TYR A 69 -18.24 -2.49 8.48
C TYR A 69 -18.15 -3.75 7.61
N TYR A 70 -17.40 -4.76 8.06
CA TYR A 70 -17.23 -6.04 7.37
C TYR A 70 -18.15 -7.16 7.88
N ALA A 71 -19.17 -6.84 8.69
CA ALA A 71 -20.15 -7.83 9.12
C ALA A 71 -21.05 -8.27 7.95
N GLU A 72 -21.29 -7.35 7.01
CA GLU A 72 -21.95 -7.61 5.73
C GLU A 72 -20.96 -7.34 4.59
N ASP A 73 -21.37 -7.65 3.37
CA ASP A 73 -20.59 -7.36 2.17
C ASP A 73 -20.69 -5.88 1.78
N PRO A 74 -19.61 -5.09 1.94
CA PRO A 74 -19.65 -3.65 1.62
C PRO A 74 -19.72 -3.37 0.11
N PHE A 75 -19.43 -4.36 -0.74
CA PHE A 75 -19.43 -4.23 -2.19
C PHE A 75 -20.60 -4.96 -2.86
N PHE A 76 -21.62 -5.33 -2.08
CA PHE A 76 -22.81 -6.01 -2.58
C PHE A 76 -23.48 -5.26 -3.73
N GLU A 77 -23.68 -3.94 -3.55
CA GLU A 77 -24.33 -3.06 -4.53
C GLU A 77 -23.54 -2.88 -5.83
N LEU A 78 -22.27 -3.29 -5.88
CA LEU A 78 -21.50 -3.28 -7.12
C LEU A 78 -21.93 -4.38 -8.10
N GLY A 79 -22.67 -5.40 -7.64
CA GLY A 79 -23.15 -6.49 -8.51
C GLY A 79 -22.02 -7.33 -9.08
N LEU A 80 -21.06 -7.72 -8.23
CA LEU A 80 -19.86 -8.50 -8.62
C LEU A 80 -20.18 -9.90 -9.18
N ASP A 81 -21.43 -10.36 -9.09
CA ASP A 81 -21.90 -11.58 -9.76
C ASP A 81 -21.96 -11.44 -11.29
N LYS A 82 -21.95 -10.20 -11.81
CA LYS A 82 -21.95 -9.88 -13.25
C LYS A 82 -20.87 -8.83 -13.56
N PRO A 83 -19.57 -9.22 -13.56
CA PRO A 83 -18.45 -8.30 -13.74
C PRO A 83 -18.58 -7.36 -14.95
N GLU A 84 -19.15 -7.84 -16.05
CA GLU A 84 -19.38 -7.09 -17.28
C GLU A 84 -20.39 -5.94 -17.14
N SER A 85 -21.20 -5.96 -16.09
CA SER A 85 -22.25 -4.97 -15.79
C SER A 85 -21.86 -4.00 -14.66
N VAL A 86 -20.70 -4.19 -14.03
CA VAL A 86 -20.21 -3.33 -12.94
C VAL A 86 -19.95 -1.94 -13.50
N ASP A 87 -20.57 -0.91 -12.91
CA ASP A 87 -20.30 0.48 -13.27
C ASP A 87 -18.86 0.87 -12.85
N PRO A 88 -17.99 1.24 -13.80
CA PRO A 88 -16.62 1.65 -13.49
C PRO A 88 -16.54 2.82 -12.51
N LEU A 89 -17.48 3.77 -12.57
CA LEU A 89 -17.48 4.92 -11.67
C LEU A 89 -17.86 4.50 -10.25
N ALA A 90 -18.90 3.69 -10.10
CA ALA A 90 -19.30 3.15 -8.80
C ALA A 90 -18.17 2.34 -8.15
N LEU A 91 -17.46 1.53 -8.95
CA LEU A 91 -16.28 0.79 -8.48
C LEU A 91 -15.16 1.74 -8.01
N CYS A 92 -14.84 2.77 -8.79
CA CYS A 92 -13.83 3.75 -8.40
C CYS A 92 -14.21 4.47 -7.10
N LEU A 93 -15.48 4.89 -6.97
CA LEU A 93 -15.98 5.54 -5.76
C LEU A 93 -15.91 4.61 -4.56
N ALA A 94 -16.28 3.33 -4.71
CA ALA A 94 -16.21 2.36 -3.63
C ALA A 94 -14.78 2.14 -3.08
N LEU A 95 -13.75 2.30 -3.91
CA LEU A 95 -12.33 2.20 -3.51
C LEU A 95 -11.77 3.53 -2.98
N GLU A 96 -12.29 4.67 -3.43
CA GLU A 96 -11.83 6.02 -3.04
C GLU A 96 -12.57 6.60 -1.83
N GLU A 97 -13.78 6.12 -1.56
CA GLU A 97 -14.55 6.52 -0.40
C GLU A 97 -13.99 5.88 0.87
N ARG A 98 -13.94 6.70 1.93
CA ARG A 98 -13.51 6.23 3.24
C ARG A 98 -14.71 5.55 3.92
N PRO A 99 -14.66 4.24 4.20
CA PRO A 99 -15.80 3.50 4.78
C PRO A 99 -16.11 3.85 6.24
N TRP A 100 -15.10 4.34 6.96
CA TRP A 100 -15.21 4.81 8.34
C TRP A 100 -14.63 6.23 8.45
N ARG A 101 -14.73 6.81 9.65
CA ARG A 101 -14.11 8.09 9.98
C ARG A 101 -13.36 7.96 11.30
N THR A 102 -12.06 8.20 11.24
CA THR A 102 -11.16 8.16 12.40
C THR A 102 -11.17 9.52 13.10
N SER A 103 -11.11 9.52 14.43
CA SER A 103 -10.93 10.76 15.20
C SER A 103 -9.46 11.18 15.21
N TYR A 104 -9.16 12.48 15.27
CA TYR A 104 -7.77 12.94 15.34
C TYR A 104 -7.12 12.46 16.65
N ARG A 105 -7.92 12.41 17.73
CA ARG A 105 -7.49 11.80 19.00
C ARG A 105 -6.98 10.37 18.83
N ASP A 106 -7.72 9.50 18.16
CA ASP A 106 -7.34 8.09 17.99
C ASP A 106 -6.13 7.94 17.05
N TYR A 107 -6.09 8.76 16.00
CA TYR A 107 -4.92 8.83 15.12
C TYR A 107 -3.65 9.21 15.89
N GLN A 108 -3.70 10.28 16.70
CA GLN A 108 -2.57 10.68 17.55
C GLN A 108 -2.22 9.63 18.61
N ALA A 109 -3.23 8.93 19.16
CA ALA A 109 -3.00 7.83 20.10
C ALA A 109 -2.23 6.68 19.43
N LEU A 110 -2.61 6.26 18.22
CA LEU A 110 -1.86 5.24 17.46
C LEU A 110 -0.42 5.67 17.19
N LEU A 111 -0.21 6.93 16.80
CA LEU A 111 1.14 7.46 16.59
C LEU A 111 1.94 7.51 17.91
N ALA A 112 1.33 7.87 19.04
CA ALA A 112 2.03 7.86 20.33
C ALA A 112 2.44 6.44 20.76
N LEU A 113 1.70 5.41 20.35
CA LEU A 113 2.05 4.02 20.62
C LEU A 113 3.32 3.56 19.89
N THR A 114 3.73 4.22 18.80
CA THR A 114 4.96 3.85 18.05
C THR A 114 6.21 3.96 18.92
N ASP A 115 6.25 4.97 19.80
CA ASP A 115 7.36 5.21 20.73
C ASP A 115 7.36 4.19 21.87
N LYS A 116 6.16 3.85 22.36
CA LYS A 116 5.94 2.88 23.45
C LYS A 116 6.25 1.45 22.99
N TYR A 117 5.88 1.09 21.77
CA TYR A 117 6.02 -0.25 21.21
C TYR A 117 6.93 -0.24 19.99
N LYS A 118 8.21 0.12 20.18
CA LYS A 118 9.20 0.23 19.09
C LYS A 118 9.23 -0.97 18.12
N PRO A 119 9.15 -2.23 18.55
CA PRO A 119 9.12 -3.38 17.63
C PRO A 119 7.90 -3.40 16.70
N ALA A 120 6.79 -2.79 17.11
CA ALA A 120 5.53 -2.69 16.37
C ALA A 120 5.32 -1.33 15.70
N SER A 121 6.32 -0.43 15.73
CA SER A 121 6.18 0.94 15.21
C SER A 121 5.67 0.97 13.77
N GLY A 122 6.25 0.15 12.87
CA GLY A 122 5.80 0.08 11.48
C GLY A 122 4.36 -0.43 11.33
N ALA A 123 3.95 -1.42 12.12
CA ALA A 123 2.57 -1.93 12.13
C ALA A 123 1.58 -0.85 12.62
N LEU A 124 1.96 -0.07 13.63
CA LEU A 124 1.14 1.03 14.14
C LEU A 124 1.02 2.19 13.15
N GLN A 125 2.09 2.53 12.42
CA GLN A 125 2.05 3.54 11.36
C GLN A 125 1.19 3.07 10.17
N TYR A 126 1.33 1.80 9.76
CA TYR A 126 0.46 1.18 8.76
C TYR A 126 -1.02 1.23 9.18
N THR A 127 -1.30 0.89 10.44
CA THR A 127 -2.65 0.93 11.02
C THR A 127 -3.21 2.36 11.00
N ALA A 128 -2.43 3.35 11.42
CA ALA A 128 -2.84 4.75 11.42
C ALA A 128 -3.16 5.25 10.01
N TRP A 129 -2.32 4.94 9.02
CA TRP A 129 -2.57 5.27 7.61
C TRP A 129 -3.87 4.61 7.10
N THR A 130 -4.03 3.32 7.36
CA THR A 130 -5.21 2.55 6.93
C THR A 130 -6.51 3.09 7.53
N LEU A 131 -6.51 3.45 8.83
CA LEU A 131 -7.69 4.03 9.46
C LEU A 131 -8.05 5.41 8.87
N VAL A 132 -7.08 6.19 8.41
CA VAL A 132 -7.33 7.49 7.79
C VAL A 132 -7.83 7.34 6.35
N HIS A 133 -7.26 6.42 5.57
CA HIS A 133 -7.44 6.35 4.12
C HIS A 133 -8.39 5.24 3.62
N GLY A 134 -8.69 4.23 4.45
CA GLY A 134 -9.58 3.14 4.05
C GLY A 134 -8.96 2.24 2.99
N HIS A 135 -9.68 2.00 1.89
CA HIS A 135 -9.25 1.12 0.78
C HIS A 135 -8.51 1.85 -0.34
N ARG A 136 -8.22 3.14 -0.17
CA ARG A 136 -7.52 3.95 -1.17
C ARG A 136 -6.19 3.33 -1.57
N TRP A 137 -5.82 3.56 -2.83
CA TRP A 137 -4.54 3.13 -3.36
C TRP A 137 -3.38 3.76 -2.58
N ASN A 138 -2.58 2.92 -1.93
CA ASN A 138 -1.42 3.36 -1.17
C ASN A 138 -0.31 3.90 -2.07
N HIS A 139 -0.05 3.22 -3.18
CA HIS A 139 0.88 3.68 -4.21
C HIS A 139 0.59 3.04 -5.56
N PHE A 140 1.13 3.65 -6.60
CA PHE A 140 1.28 3.06 -7.92
C PHE A 140 2.76 2.85 -8.21
N THR A 141 3.05 1.85 -9.04
CA THR A 141 4.42 1.46 -9.35
C THR A 141 4.70 1.60 -10.84
N ILE A 142 5.69 2.41 -11.19
CA ILE A 142 6.16 2.60 -12.55
C ILE A 142 7.28 1.59 -12.84
N LEU A 143 7.12 0.82 -13.92
CA LEU A 143 8.12 -0.12 -14.40
C LEU A 143 9.11 0.62 -15.33
N LEU A 144 10.33 0.84 -14.84
CA LEU A 144 11.39 1.53 -15.57
C LEU A 144 11.67 0.87 -16.93
N ASN A 145 11.67 -0.47 -16.97
CA ASN A 145 11.96 -1.25 -18.16
C ASN A 145 11.06 -0.91 -19.37
N THR A 146 9.90 -0.29 -19.15
CA THR A 146 8.94 0.07 -20.20
C THR A 146 8.81 1.58 -20.45
N LEU A 147 9.54 2.43 -19.71
CA LEU A 147 9.40 3.89 -19.82
C LEU A 147 9.89 4.44 -21.17
N GLY A 148 10.98 3.89 -21.71
CA GLY A 148 11.51 4.29 -23.02
C GLY A 148 12.00 5.74 -23.10
N VAL A 149 12.32 6.36 -21.96
CA VAL A 149 12.81 7.74 -21.89
C VAL A 149 14.34 7.74 -21.97
N SER A 150 14.90 8.41 -22.98
CA SER A 150 16.35 8.49 -23.17
C SER A 150 17.03 9.19 -21.98
N GLY A 151 18.11 8.58 -21.50
CA GLY A 151 18.87 9.08 -20.35
C GLY A 151 18.33 8.62 -18.99
N LEU A 152 17.24 7.83 -18.96
CA LEU A 152 16.70 7.18 -17.77
C LEU A 152 16.79 5.65 -17.94
N ASP A 153 18.02 5.15 -18.06
CA ASP A 153 18.29 3.74 -18.35
C ASP A 153 18.30 2.87 -17.09
N THR A 154 18.61 3.46 -15.93
CA THR A 154 18.67 2.80 -14.62
C THR A 154 17.81 3.51 -13.57
N LEU A 155 17.46 2.80 -12.48
CA LEU A 155 16.75 3.45 -11.37
C LEU A 155 17.58 4.54 -10.72
N GLU A 156 18.89 4.42 -10.75
CA GLU A 156 19.82 5.47 -10.30
C GLU A 156 19.66 6.76 -11.12
N ASP A 157 19.56 6.66 -12.45
CA ASP A 157 19.32 7.80 -13.34
C ASP A 157 17.96 8.44 -13.07
N LEU A 158 16.91 7.61 -12.95
CA LEU A 158 15.57 8.08 -12.62
C LEU A 158 15.53 8.78 -11.26
N ASN A 159 16.19 8.21 -10.24
CA ASN A 159 16.26 8.82 -8.92
C ASN A 159 17.00 10.16 -8.95
N ALA A 160 18.08 10.27 -9.72
CA ALA A 160 18.79 11.54 -9.89
C ALA A 160 17.89 12.59 -10.55
N PHE A 161 17.24 12.24 -11.65
CA PHE A 161 16.29 13.11 -12.36
C PHE A 161 15.14 13.59 -11.45
N LEU A 162 14.54 12.68 -10.67
CA LEU A 162 13.46 13.04 -9.74
C LEU A 162 13.93 14.03 -8.68
N LYS A 163 15.13 13.83 -8.11
CA LYS A 163 15.71 14.74 -7.11
C LYS A 163 16.03 16.11 -7.70
N GLU A 164 16.59 16.17 -8.90
CA GLU A 164 16.85 17.43 -9.62
C GLU A 164 15.56 18.22 -9.89
N ASN A 165 14.43 17.53 -10.03
CA ASN A 165 13.11 18.13 -10.22
C ASN A 165 12.33 18.33 -8.91
N GLY A 166 12.96 18.17 -7.75
CA GLY A 166 12.37 18.48 -6.45
C GLY A 166 11.44 17.40 -5.88
N PHE A 167 11.47 16.17 -6.40
CA PHE A 167 10.72 15.05 -5.83
C PHE A 167 11.56 14.33 -4.76
N PRO A 168 11.20 14.43 -3.47
CA PRO A 168 11.93 13.76 -2.41
C PRO A 168 11.74 12.25 -2.48
N LEU A 169 12.84 11.50 -2.40
CA LEU A 169 12.81 10.04 -2.34
C LEU A 169 12.73 9.55 -0.89
N ASN A 170 12.04 8.43 -0.71
CA ASN A 170 12.04 7.70 0.54
C ASN A 170 13.43 7.07 0.79
N LYS A 171 13.80 6.93 2.05
CA LYS A 171 15.04 6.29 2.47
C LYS A 171 14.75 5.21 3.51
N TRP A 172 15.35 4.05 3.35
CA TRP A 172 15.36 3.01 4.36
C TRP A 172 16.77 2.85 4.92
N GLY A 173 16.98 3.31 6.16
CA GLY A 173 18.31 3.62 6.65
C GLY A 173 18.95 4.71 5.78
N GLU A 174 20.15 4.46 5.26
CA GLU A 174 20.88 5.41 4.42
C GLU A 174 20.62 5.25 2.91
N ARG A 175 19.72 4.33 2.50
CA ARG A 175 19.56 3.94 1.08
C ARG A 175 18.20 4.35 0.52
N GLU A 176 18.24 5.00 -0.65
CA GLU A 176 17.06 5.29 -1.49
C GLU A 176 16.69 4.08 -2.36
N LEU A 177 17.70 3.36 -2.85
CA LEU A 177 17.55 2.18 -3.68
C LEU A 177 17.57 0.91 -2.81
N GLN A 178 16.58 0.05 -3.02
CA GLN A 178 16.43 -1.24 -2.35
C GLN A 178 16.48 -2.37 -3.38
N GLY A 179 17.02 -3.52 -2.99
CA GLY A 179 17.27 -4.63 -3.92
C GLY A 179 18.57 -4.48 -4.71
N SER A 180 18.72 -5.30 -5.73
CA SER A 180 19.91 -5.33 -6.59
C SER A 180 19.65 -6.15 -7.85
N THR A 181 20.56 -6.08 -8.82
CA THR A 181 20.50 -6.87 -10.05
C THR A 181 20.57 -8.37 -9.74
N GLU A 182 21.39 -8.81 -8.77
CA GLU A 182 21.51 -10.22 -8.36
C GLU A 182 20.23 -10.75 -7.73
N ARG A 183 19.45 -9.87 -7.09
CA ARG A 183 18.13 -10.19 -6.53
C ARG A 183 17.01 -10.04 -7.56
N LEU A 184 17.35 -9.71 -8.81
CA LEU A 184 16.47 -9.55 -9.96
C LEU A 184 15.42 -8.44 -9.85
N LEU A 185 15.48 -7.61 -8.82
CA LEU A 185 14.56 -6.51 -8.58
C LEU A 185 15.28 -5.39 -7.83
N LYS A 186 15.22 -4.19 -8.39
CA LYS A 186 15.53 -2.93 -7.71
C LYS A 186 14.25 -2.10 -7.55
N GLN A 187 14.16 -1.35 -6.46
CA GLN A 187 13.00 -0.53 -6.11
C GLN A 187 13.46 0.78 -5.47
N SER A 188 12.74 1.87 -5.76
CA SER A 188 12.79 3.14 -5.04
C SER A 188 11.39 3.74 -4.98
N SER A 189 11.17 4.72 -4.12
CA SER A 189 9.89 5.41 -4.03
C SER A 189 10.07 6.89 -3.69
N THR A 190 9.09 7.71 -4.06
CA THR A 190 8.97 9.05 -3.46
C THR A 190 8.61 8.93 -1.98
N LYS A 191 8.88 9.97 -1.19
CA LYS A 191 8.12 10.15 0.05
C LYS A 191 6.65 10.34 -0.28
N ALA A 192 5.76 9.88 0.58
CA ALA A 192 4.34 10.17 0.43
C ALA A 192 4.11 11.67 0.43
N ASN A 193 3.17 12.10 -0.41
CA ASN A 193 2.70 13.47 -0.34
C ASN A 193 1.99 13.70 1.00
N LEU A 194 1.92 14.94 1.43
CA LEU A 194 1.10 15.34 2.56
C LEU A 194 -0.27 15.77 2.03
N VAL A 195 -1.34 15.30 2.67
CA VAL A 195 -2.72 15.62 2.32
C VAL A 195 -3.47 16.14 3.53
N GLU A 196 -4.39 17.07 3.30
CA GLU A 196 -5.32 17.55 4.32
C GLU A 196 -6.40 16.51 4.58
N ALA A 197 -6.65 16.22 5.86
CA ALA A 197 -7.70 15.31 6.30
C ALA A 197 -8.53 15.97 7.41
N THR A 198 -9.86 15.99 7.21
CA THR A 198 -10.82 16.32 8.26
C THR A 198 -11.22 15.04 9.00
N PHE A 199 -11.01 15.03 10.31
CA PHE A 199 -11.29 13.91 11.22
C PHE A 199 -12.72 13.98 11.80
N SER A 200 -13.21 12.88 12.36
CA SER A 200 -14.59 12.79 12.88
C SER A 200 -14.89 13.71 14.07
N ASP A 201 -13.86 14.14 14.80
CA ASP A 201 -13.93 15.10 15.90
C ASP A 201 -13.77 16.56 15.43
N GLY A 202 -13.86 16.80 14.12
CA GLY A 202 -13.87 18.14 13.52
C GLY A 202 -12.50 18.81 13.42
N VAL A 203 -11.43 18.07 13.71
CA VAL A 203 -10.05 18.57 13.56
C VAL A 203 -9.59 18.38 12.12
N ASP A 204 -9.03 19.44 11.53
CA ASP A 204 -8.28 19.36 10.28
C ASP A 204 -6.80 19.16 10.59
N ALA A 205 -6.16 18.20 9.92
CA ALA A 205 -4.74 17.99 10.04
C ALA A 205 -4.13 17.42 8.74
N THR A 206 -2.86 17.76 8.54
CA THR A 206 -2.06 17.21 7.45
C THR A 206 -1.50 15.84 7.83
N VAL A 207 -1.65 14.86 6.95
CA VAL A 207 -1.21 13.47 7.14
C VAL A 207 -0.52 12.92 5.89
N PRO A 208 0.32 11.87 6.00
CA PRO A 208 0.86 11.19 4.84
C PRO A 208 -0.26 10.59 3.98
N GLY A 209 -0.26 10.90 2.69
CA GLY A 209 -1.13 10.33 1.67
C GLY A 209 -0.45 9.16 0.97
N SER A 210 -0.50 9.16 -0.36
CA SER A 210 0.05 8.09 -1.19
C SER A 210 1.42 8.48 -1.76
N PHE A 211 2.13 7.52 -2.33
CA PHE A 211 3.42 7.76 -2.99
C PHE A 211 3.48 7.08 -4.36
N VAL A 212 4.54 7.35 -5.11
CA VAL A 212 4.85 6.64 -6.35
C VAL A 212 6.09 5.80 -6.13
N GLU A 213 6.00 4.52 -6.50
CA GLU A 213 7.11 3.59 -6.51
C GLU A 213 7.67 3.45 -7.93
N PHE A 214 8.96 3.17 -8.03
CA PHE A 214 9.65 2.85 -9.27
C PHE A 214 10.38 1.53 -9.12
N ILE A 215 10.26 0.67 -10.12
CA ILE A 215 10.90 -0.64 -10.12
C ILE A 215 11.65 -0.92 -11.40
N GLU A 216 12.71 -1.69 -11.28
CA GLU A 216 13.47 -2.27 -12.38
C GLU A 216 13.58 -3.77 -12.15
N ARG A 217 13.07 -4.54 -13.11
CA ARG A 217 13.06 -6.00 -13.08
C ARG A 217 14.12 -6.54 -14.04
N PHE A 218 14.86 -7.54 -13.59
CA PHE A 218 15.92 -8.18 -14.37
C PHE A 218 15.53 -9.59 -14.80
N GLN A 219 16.24 -10.11 -15.81
CA GLN A 219 16.04 -11.46 -16.34
C GLN A 219 16.52 -12.51 -15.32
N GLY A 220 15.66 -13.46 -14.99
CA GLY A 220 16.04 -14.71 -14.34
C GLY A 220 15.96 -15.89 -15.31
N ASP A 221 16.15 -17.10 -14.79
CA ASP A 221 16.23 -18.34 -15.60
C ASP A 221 14.96 -18.64 -16.42
N SER A 222 13.79 -18.20 -15.93
CA SER A 222 12.49 -18.40 -16.59
C SER A 222 11.91 -17.11 -17.19
N GLY A 223 12.77 -16.12 -17.46
CA GLY A 223 12.39 -14.79 -17.94
C GLY A 223 12.40 -13.72 -16.83
N PRO A 224 11.82 -12.54 -17.07
CA PRO A 224 11.87 -11.43 -16.12
C PRO A 224 11.25 -11.81 -14.77
N PHE A 225 11.93 -11.48 -13.67
CA PHE A 225 11.40 -11.72 -12.33
C PHE A 225 10.05 -11.00 -12.15
N ARG A 226 8.99 -11.74 -11.80
CA ARG A 226 7.63 -11.22 -11.70
C ARG A 226 7.15 -10.95 -10.27
N GLY A 227 7.78 -11.58 -9.27
CA GLY A 227 7.36 -11.52 -7.88
C GLY A 227 7.73 -10.21 -7.17
N PHE A 228 7.68 -10.26 -5.84
CA PHE A 228 8.05 -9.19 -4.93
C PHE A 228 9.09 -9.70 -3.93
N LEU A 229 9.95 -8.82 -3.43
CA LEU A 229 10.95 -9.17 -2.42
C LEU A 229 10.54 -8.62 -1.05
N ALA A 230 10.32 -9.51 -0.09
CA ALA A 230 9.85 -9.16 1.25
C ALA A 230 10.71 -8.10 1.96
N ASP A 231 12.04 -8.22 1.88
CA ASP A 231 12.95 -7.27 2.55
C ASP A 231 12.87 -5.87 1.96
N ASN A 232 12.64 -5.77 0.64
CA ASN A 232 12.47 -4.49 -0.03
C ASN A 232 11.11 -3.88 0.31
N ALA A 233 10.06 -4.70 0.40
CA ALA A 233 8.72 -4.22 0.72
C ALA A 233 8.69 -3.45 2.05
N ARG A 234 9.46 -3.89 3.06
CA ARG A 234 9.54 -3.21 4.35
C ARG A 234 9.97 -1.74 4.24
N GLY A 235 10.99 -1.44 3.46
CA GLY A 235 11.44 -0.05 3.29
C GLY A 235 10.45 0.78 2.48
N ILE A 236 9.73 0.15 1.54
CA ILE A 236 8.68 0.81 0.75
C ILE A 236 7.48 1.20 1.62
N PHE A 237 7.05 0.37 2.58
CA PHE A 237 5.98 0.71 3.53
C PHE A 237 6.29 1.97 4.36
N ALA A 238 7.58 2.21 4.66
CA ALA A 238 8.01 3.38 5.41
C ALA A 238 7.81 4.72 4.64
N SER A 239 7.50 4.68 3.34
CA SER A 239 7.25 5.90 2.54
C SER A 239 6.06 6.72 3.06
N THR A 240 5.17 6.09 3.84
CA THR A 240 3.97 6.71 4.43
C THR A 240 4.09 6.96 5.94
N ASN A 241 5.27 6.77 6.53
CA ASN A 241 5.46 7.01 7.94
C ASN A 241 5.18 8.48 8.30
N ALA A 242 4.32 8.70 9.29
CA ALA A 242 4.06 10.02 9.86
C ALA A 242 5.15 10.45 10.85
N ARG A 243 5.95 9.49 11.33
CA ARG A 243 7.09 9.71 12.23
C ARG A 243 8.30 8.91 11.76
N ASP A 244 9.45 9.58 11.68
CA ASP A 244 10.77 8.98 11.41
C ASP A 244 11.30 8.21 12.65
#